data_AF-A0A8T2AWY2-F1
#
_entry.id   AF-A0A8T2AWY2-F1
#
_cell.length_a   1.000
_cell.length_b   1.000
_cell.length_c   1.000
_cell.angle_alpha   90.00
_cell.angle_beta   90.00
_cell.angle_gamma   90.00
#
_symmetry.space_group_name_H-M   'P 1'
#
loop_
_entity.id
_entity.type
_entity.pdbx_description
1 polymer ?
#
loop_
_entity_poly.entity_id
_entity_poly.type
_entity_poly.pdbx_seq_one_letter_code
_entity_poly.pdbx_strand_id
1 'polypeptide(L)' 'MAGLMKLECLVFIYMIAAGPITAKAALSCGEVNSNLKPCTGYLTNGAITSPSPQCCNGVRKLNGPYNPRPSASLPLH' A
#
# COMPACT_ATOMS: atom_id res chain seq x y z
N MET A 1 7.81 -43.48 -4.28
CA MET A 1 6.63 -42.64 -3.98
C MET A 1 6.72 -41.87 -2.65
N ALA A 2 7.68 -42.15 -1.74
CA ALA A 2 7.80 -41.43 -0.46
C ALA A 2 8.63 -40.12 -0.53
N GLY A 3 9.50 -39.98 -1.54
CA GLY A 3 10.37 -38.80 -1.68
C GLY A 3 9.68 -37.56 -2.22
N LEU A 4 8.66 -37.72 -3.07
CA LEU A 4 7.94 -36.61 -3.68
C LEU A 4 7.09 -35.86 -2.65
N MET A 5 6.43 -36.58 -1.73
CA MET A 5 5.54 -35.99 -0.72
C MET A 5 6.27 -35.06 0.26
N LYS A 6 7.53 -35.39 0.60
CA LYS A 6 8.37 -34.54 1.47
C LYS A 6 8.83 -33.26 0.78
N LEU A 7 9.10 -33.34 -0.52
CA LEU A 7 9.54 -32.19 -1.31
C LEU A 7 8.41 -31.15 -1.43
N GLU A 8 7.20 -31.61 -1.73
CA GLU A 8 6.00 -30.77 -1.83
C GLU A 8 5.76 -29.99 -0.53
N CYS A 9 5.72 -30.67 0.63
CA CYS A 9 5.54 -30.00 1.93
C CYS A 9 6.59 -28.93 2.22
N LEU A 10 7.85 -29.18 1.86
CA LEU A 10 8.95 -28.25 2.09
C LEU A 10 8.82 -27.00 1.20
N VAL A 11 8.44 -27.18 -0.07
CA VAL A 11 8.18 -26.09 -1.01
C VAL A 11 7.01 -25.23 -0.54
N PHE A 12 5.91 -25.85 -0.09
CA PHE A 12 4.76 -25.12 0.45
C PHE A 12 5.12 -24.31 1.70
N ILE A 13 5.84 -24.91 2.66
CA ILE A 13 6.29 -24.21 3.86
C ILE A 13 7.23 -23.05 3.51
N TYR A 14 8.14 -23.24 2.56
CA TYR A 14 9.04 -22.19 2.10
C TYR A 14 8.29 -21.03 1.43
N MET A 15 7.29 -21.32 0.61
CA MET A 15 6.48 -20.29 -0.06
C MET A 15 5.64 -19.46 0.92
N ILE A 16 5.16 -20.09 2.00
CA ILE A 16 4.43 -19.41 3.09
C ILE A 16 5.41 -18.57 3.94
N ALA A 17 6.57 -19.12 4.29
CA ALA A 17 7.55 -18.46 5.15
C ALA A 17 8.31 -17.31 4.46
N ALA A 18 8.56 -17.43 3.16
CA ALA A 18 9.27 -16.42 2.39
C ALA A 18 8.45 -15.14 2.15
N GLY A 19 7.13 -15.18 2.40
CA GLY A 19 6.21 -14.11 2.05
C GLY A 19 6.22 -13.82 0.53
N PRO A 20 5.39 -12.88 0.06
CA PRO A 20 5.44 -12.44 -1.32
C PRO A 20 6.75 -11.67 -1.56
N ILE A 21 7.80 -12.36 -2.05
CA ILE A 21 9.10 -11.76 -2.42
C ILE A 21 8.95 -10.71 -3.54
N THR A 22 7.82 -10.70 -4.24
CA THR A 22 7.58 -9.84 -5.40
C THR A 22 6.29 -9.03 -5.24
N ALA A 23 6.38 -7.84 -4.63
CA ALA A 23 5.39 -6.79 -4.83
C ALA A 23 5.95 -5.42 -4.43
N LYS A 24 6.68 -4.78 -5.36
CA LYS A 24 7.00 -3.35 -5.25
C LYS A 24 5.72 -2.56 -5.56
N ALA A 25 4.95 -2.21 -4.53
CA ALA A 25 4.03 -1.06 -4.51
C ALA A 25 3.36 -0.93 -3.13
N ALA A 26 4.15 -0.85 -2.07
CA ALA A 26 3.63 -0.48 -0.76
C ALA A 26 3.51 1.05 -0.70
N LEU A 27 2.30 1.59 -0.96
CA LEU A 27 2.03 2.99 -0.70
C LEU A 27 2.12 3.22 0.81
N SER A 28 3.15 3.91 1.26
CA SER A 28 3.38 4.21 2.68
C SER A 28 2.47 5.35 3.16
N CYS A 29 2.11 5.36 4.45
CA CYS A 29 1.44 6.51 5.09
C CYS A 29 2.25 7.80 4.89
N GLY A 30 3.58 7.71 4.84
CA GLY A 30 4.44 8.86 4.53
C GLY A 30 4.27 9.36 3.09
N GLU A 31 3.96 8.46 2.15
CA GLU A 31 3.70 8.78 0.76
C GLU A 31 2.32 9.42 0.60
N VAL A 32 1.31 8.89 1.29
CA VAL A 32 -0.04 9.48 1.36
C VAL A 32 0.01 10.88 1.98
N ASN A 33 0.68 11.03 3.11
CA ASN A 33 0.82 12.32 3.79
C ASN A 33 1.55 13.36 2.91
N SER A 34 2.63 12.94 2.23
CA SER A 34 3.37 13.81 1.31
C SER A 34 2.53 14.30 0.14
N ASN A 35 1.69 13.42 -0.43
CA ASN A 35 0.82 13.76 -1.56
C ASN A 35 -0.41 14.59 -1.14
N LEU A 36 -0.91 14.45 0.10
CA LEU A 36 -2.06 15.18 0.63
C LEU A 36 -1.73 16.47 1.39
N LYS A 37 -0.46 16.69 1.77
CA LYS A 37 0.02 17.95 2.37
C LYS A 37 -0.50 19.22 1.67
N PRO A 38 -0.49 19.34 0.32
CA PRO A 38 -1.03 20.50 -0.38
C PRO A 38 -2.57 20.64 -0.31
N CYS A 39 -3.30 19.64 0.18
CA CYS A 39 -4.76 19.66 0.33
C CYS A 39 -5.22 20.21 1.68
N THR A 40 -4.33 20.35 2.67
CA THR A 40 -4.68 20.75 4.04
C THR A 40 -5.49 22.05 4.12
N GLY A 41 -5.08 23.10 3.42
CA GLY A 41 -5.85 24.36 3.37
C GLY A 41 -7.29 24.17 2.86
N TYR A 42 -7.48 23.32 1.85
CA TYR A 42 -8.81 22.98 1.33
C TYR A 42 -9.63 22.16 2.33
N LEU A 43 -9.02 21.13 2.90
CA LEU A 43 -9.68 20.20 3.83
C LEU A 43 -10.03 20.83 5.18
N THR A 44 -9.20 21.74 5.68
CA THR A 44 -9.30 22.25 7.05
C THR A 44 -9.86 23.66 7.15
N ASN A 45 -9.61 24.54 6.15
CA ASN A 45 -9.98 25.95 6.29
C ASN A 45 -11.32 26.33 5.70
N GLY A 46 -11.98 25.50 4.85
CA GLY A 46 -13.34 25.73 4.32
C GLY A 46 -13.56 26.99 3.46
N ALA A 47 -12.72 28.01 3.62
CA ALA A 47 -12.65 29.26 2.88
C ALA A 47 -11.96 29.10 1.53
N ILE A 48 -11.19 28.03 1.35
CA ILE A 48 -10.61 27.66 0.06
C ILE A 48 -11.68 26.89 -0.72
N THR A 49 -12.29 27.54 -1.70
CA THR A 49 -13.36 26.96 -2.52
C THR A 49 -12.86 26.01 -3.60
N SER A 50 -11.56 26.03 -3.92
CA SER A 50 -10.96 25.20 -4.95
C SER A 50 -9.60 24.62 -4.53
N PRO A 51 -9.35 23.31 -4.70
CA PRO A 51 -8.07 22.69 -4.39
C PRO A 51 -6.97 23.19 -5.33
N SER A 52 -5.74 23.27 -4.80
CA SER A 52 -4.58 23.59 -5.63
C SER A 52 -4.36 22.52 -6.71
N PRO A 53 -3.82 22.88 -7.89
CA PRO A 53 -3.45 21.90 -8.92
C PRO A 53 -2.49 20.81 -8.39
N GLN A 54 -1.68 21.17 -7.39
CA GLN A 54 -0.78 20.26 -6.70
C GLN A 54 -1.54 19.23 -5.86
N CYS A 55 -2.58 19.65 -5.13
CA CYS A 55 -3.49 18.73 -4.42
C CYS A 55 -4.16 17.75 -5.40
N CYS A 56 -4.70 18.24 -6.51
CA CYS A 56 -5.34 17.36 -7.50
C CYS A 56 -4.37 16.36 -8.14
N ASN A 57 -3.14 16.78 -8.45
CA ASN A 57 -2.12 15.88 -9.00
C ASN A 57 -1.65 14.86 -7.97
N GLY A 58 -1.50 15.23 -6.69
CA GLY A 58 -1.21 14.30 -5.60
C GLY A 58 -2.32 13.27 -5.43
N VAL A 59 -3.58 13.70 -5.40
CA VAL A 59 -4.74 12.81 -5.33
C VAL A 59 -4.82 11.90 -6.56
N ARG A 60 -4.56 12.39 -7.78
CA ARG A 60 -4.52 11.54 -9.00
C ARG A 60 -3.42 10.49 -8.96
N LYS A 61 -2.24 10.82 -8.39
CA LYS A 61 -1.16 9.86 -8.18
C LYS A 61 -1.53 8.77 -7.18
N LEU A 62 -2.21 9.16 -6.10
CA LEU A 62 -2.74 8.22 -5.12
C LEU A 62 -3.91 7.40 -5.70
N ASN A 63 -4.73 7.97 -6.58
CA ASN A 63 -5.90 7.34 -7.18
C ASN A 63 -5.58 6.55 -8.47
N GLY A 64 -4.32 6.15 -8.68
CA GLY A 64 -4.00 5.02 -9.58
C GLY A 64 -4.75 3.76 -9.13
N PRO A 65 -4.78 2.65 -9.91
CA PRO A 65 -5.61 1.48 -9.61
C PRO A 65 -5.37 0.96 -8.18
N TYR A 66 -6.17 1.44 -7.25
CA TYR A 66 -6.10 1.12 -5.84
C TYR A 66 -6.75 -0.25 -5.71
N ASN A 67 -5.95 -1.30 -5.62
CA ASN A 67 -6.44 -2.63 -5.25
C ASN A 67 -6.33 -2.76 -3.73
N PRO A 68 -7.43 -2.61 -2.98
CA PRO A 68 -7.38 -2.70 -1.53
C PRO A 68 -7.22 -4.16 -1.10
N ARG A 69 -6.10 -4.49 -0.44
CA ARG A 69 -6.02 -5.34 0.78
C ARG A 69 -4.56 -5.72 1.11
N PRO A 70 -4.25 -6.08 2.36
CA PRO A 70 -4.81 -5.62 3.63
C PRO A 70 -3.70 -4.97 4.47
N SER A 71 -3.95 -3.79 5.04
CA SER A 71 -3.16 -3.23 6.14
C SER A 71 -3.19 -4.08 7.43
N ALA A 72 -3.78 -5.28 7.38
CA ALA A 72 -3.80 -6.26 8.47
C ALA A 72 -2.57 -7.19 8.41
N SER A 73 -1.37 -6.60 8.34
CA SER A 73 -0.15 -7.29 8.76
C SER A 73 0.89 -6.26 9.24
N LEU A 74 0.44 -5.32 10.07
CA LEU A 74 1.32 -4.76 11.08
C LEU A 74 1.41 -5.82 12.19
N PRO A 75 2.54 -6.53 12.37
CA PRO A 75 2.85 -7.02 13.70
C PRO A 75 3.02 -5.76 14.55
N LEU A 76 1.97 -5.43 15.32
CA LEU A 76 2.10 -4.62 16.51
C LEU A 76 3.22 -5.28 17.35
N HIS A 77 4.38 -4.64 17.36
CA HIS A 77 5.31 -4.75 18.47
C HIS A 77 4.99 -3.60 19.42
#